data_AF-A0A318XRZ7-F1
#
_entry.id   AF-A0A318XRZ7-F1
#
_cell.length_a   1.000
_cell.length_b   1.000
_cell.length_c   1.000
_cell.angle_alpha   90.00
_cell.angle_beta   90.00
_cell.angle_gamma   90.00
#
_symmetry.space_group_name_H-M   'P 1'
#
loop_
_entity.id
_entity.type
_entity.pdbx_description
1 polymer ?
#
loop_
_entity_poly.entity_id
_entity_poly.type
_entity_poly.pdbx_seq_one_letter_code
_entity_poly.pdbx_strand_id
1 'polypeptide(L)'
;MLITNAIFERKIDALRTTPCVIEAVELMSSKAFKEFKYNLLTDRAFISDRTEDMFTDSSGRIHCLLAMDEEGGDGILINSSGYDYARYVCFMPNIKAHIEQNILLAANEIIRTAAENTPDGNWTVSFEEISEQFTLTVKENNGIANMLLSELQSRKEMAEIAEEDGCYDMSIYLDYCKNLKQNTINLMNMGE
;
A
#
# COMPACT_ATOMS: atom_id res chain seq x y z
N MET A 1 27.69 3.95 5.74
CA MET A 1 27.87 3.01 4.63
C MET A 1 26.49 2.52 4.25
N LEU A 2 26.09 2.59 2.97
CA LEU A 2 24.80 2.07 2.51
C LEU A 2 24.96 0.57 2.24
N ILE A 3 24.16 -0.28 2.89
CA ILE A 3 24.25 -1.74 2.84
C ILE A 3 22.91 -2.29 2.33
N THR A 4 22.94 -3.31 1.48
CA THR A 4 21.74 -3.97 0.93
C THR A 4 22.03 -5.46 0.66
N ASN A 5 20.98 -6.24 0.45
CA ASN A 5 21.05 -7.64 0.01
C ASN A 5 20.81 -7.73 -1.50
N ALA A 6 21.41 -8.71 -2.17
CA ALA A 6 21.19 -8.95 -3.61
C ALA A 6 21.44 -10.41 -3.99
N ILE A 7 20.83 -10.84 -5.10
CA ILE A 7 21.11 -12.12 -5.76
C ILE A 7 22.14 -11.87 -6.87
N PHE A 8 23.18 -12.69 -6.92
CA PHE A 8 24.23 -12.59 -7.94
C PHE A 8 24.14 -13.76 -8.92
N GLU A 9 23.91 -13.43 -10.19
CA GLU A 9 23.85 -14.39 -11.28
C GLU A 9 25.22 -14.61 -11.93
N ARG A 10 25.52 -15.84 -12.34
CA ARG A 10 26.81 -16.20 -12.96
C ARG A 10 26.64 -16.52 -14.44
N LYS A 11 27.26 -15.70 -15.30
CA LYS A 11 27.37 -15.91 -16.76
C LYS A 11 26.03 -16.03 -17.50
N ILE A 12 25.05 -15.22 -17.11
CA ILE A 12 23.83 -15.03 -17.90
C ILE A 12 24.12 -14.12 -19.10
N ASP A 13 23.38 -14.31 -20.19
CA ASP A 13 23.45 -13.49 -21.41
C ASP A 13 22.59 -12.23 -21.32
N ALA A 14 21.51 -12.26 -20.53
CA ALA A 14 20.68 -11.10 -20.20
C ALA A 14 19.95 -11.26 -18.85
N LEU A 15 19.77 -10.16 -18.11
CA LEU A 15 18.84 -10.07 -17.00
C LEU A 15 17.44 -9.82 -17.56
N ARG A 16 16.56 -10.82 -17.48
CA ARG A 16 15.16 -10.70 -17.91
C ARG A 16 14.29 -10.40 -16.70
N THR A 17 13.64 -9.25 -16.71
CA THR A 17 12.65 -8.87 -15.71
C THR A 17 11.24 -9.02 -16.28
N THR A 18 10.28 -9.23 -15.39
CA THR A 18 8.86 -9.27 -15.73
C THR A 18 8.17 -8.17 -14.94
N PRO A 19 7.27 -7.38 -15.55
CA PRO A 19 6.45 -6.45 -14.79
C PRO A 19 5.56 -7.21 -13.82
N CYS A 20 5.50 -6.73 -12.58
CA CYS A 20 4.70 -7.33 -11.53
C CYS A 20 3.76 -6.30 -10.90
N VAL A 21 2.62 -6.78 -10.41
CA VAL A 21 1.65 -6.02 -9.61
C VAL A 21 1.63 -6.63 -8.22
N ILE A 22 1.66 -5.80 -7.18
CA ILE A 22 1.54 -6.24 -5.79
C ILE A 22 0.07 -6.12 -5.41
N GLU A 23 -0.62 -7.26 -5.36
CA GLU A 23 -2.05 -7.31 -5.03
C GLU A 23 -2.30 -7.23 -3.53
N ALA A 24 -1.37 -7.78 -2.75
CA ALA A 24 -1.44 -7.82 -1.30
C ALA A 24 -0.05 -7.82 -0.67
N VAL A 25 0.02 -7.37 0.59
CA VAL A 25 1.21 -7.36 1.43
C VAL A 25 0.94 -8.14 2.71
N GLU A 26 1.77 -9.15 2.95
CA GLU A 26 1.91 -9.83 4.24
C GLU A 26 3.08 -9.21 5.00
N LEU A 27 2.78 -8.42 6.03
CA LEU A 27 3.79 -7.85 6.92
C LEU A 27 4.26 -8.89 7.94
N MET A 28 5.57 -9.02 8.11
CA MET A 28 6.18 -9.99 9.01
C MET A 28 7.29 -9.37 9.83
N SER A 29 7.42 -9.77 11.09
CA SER A 29 8.66 -9.51 11.85
C SER A 29 9.87 -10.11 11.15
N SER A 30 11.07 -9.54 11.34
CA SER A 30 12.32 -10.03 10.76
C SER A 30 12.59 -11.50 11.09
N LYS A 31 12.15 -11.97 12.27
CA LYS A 31 12.26 -13.39 12.64
C LYS A 31 11.39 -14.27 11.74
N ALA A 32 10.13 -13.90 11.56
CA ALA A 32 9.18 -14.64 10.72
C ALA A 32 9.57 -14.56 9.24
N PHE A 33 9.95 -13.37 8.75
CA PHE A 33 10.45 -13.18 7.39
C PHE A 33 11.70 -14.04 7.13
N LYS A 34 12.66 -14.06 8.06
CA LYS A 34 13.85 -14.92 7.95
C LYS A 34 13.48 -16.40 7.92
N GLU A 35 12.57 -16.84 8.78
CA GLU A 35 12.07 -18.22 8.76
C GLU A 35 11.43 -18.56 7.42
N PHE A 36 10.54 -17.71 6.90
CA PHE A 36 9.90 -17.87 5.61
C PHE A 36 10.92 -17.95 4.46
N LYS A 37 11.87 -16.99 4.42
CA LYS A 37 12.94 -16.91 3.42
C LYS A 37 13.76 -18.20 3.30
N TYR A 38 13.97 -18.93 4.39
CA TYR A 38 14.72 -20.19 4.39
C TYR A 38 13.84 -21.44 4.24
N ASN A 39 12.51 -21.30 4.20
CA ASN A 39 11.55 -22.41 4.17
C ASN A 39 10.40 -22.16 3.16
N LEU A 40 10.73 -21.69 1.96
CA LEU A 40 9.75 -21.27 0.93
C LEU A 40 8.79 -22.37 0.44
N LEU A 41 9.18 -23.63 0.57
CA LEU A 41 8.37 -24.80 0.17
C LEU A 41 7.49 -25.33 1.30
N THR A 42 7.48 -24.66 2.46
CA THR A 42 6.56 -24.98 3.56
C THR A 42 5.24 -24.29 3.28
N ASP A 43 4.14 -25.01 3.40
CA ASP A 43 2.79 -24.45 3.27
C ASP A 43 2.55 -23.33 4.30
N ARG A 44 1.88 -22.27 3.87
CA ARG A 44 1.60 -21.09 4.69
C ARG A 44 0.15 -20.62 4.47
N ALA A 45 -0.57 -20.42 5.57
CA ALA A 45 -1.94 -19.92 5.53
C ALA A 45 -2.06 -18.59 4.76
N PHE A 46 -1.16 -17.64 5.00
CA PHE A 46 -1.19 -16.33 4.31
C PHE A 46 -1.01 -16.43 2.78
N ILE A 47 -0.49 -17.55 2.27
CA ILE A 47 -0.40 -17.84 0.83
C ILE A 47 -1.70 -18.50 0.35
N SER A 48 -2.16 -19.56 1.04
CA SER A 48 -3.38 -20.29 0.65
C SER A 48 -4.61 -19.39 0.65
N ASP A 49 -4.72 -18.50 1.64
CA ASP A 49 -5.83 -17.57 1.83
C ASP A 49 -5.93 -16.51 0.72
N ARG A 50 -4.85 -16.34 -0.07
CA ARG A 50 -4.71 -15.31 -1.12
C ARG A 50 -4.39 -15.88 -2.48
N THR A 51 -4.73 -17.14 -2.72
CA THR A 51 -4.43 -17.82 -3.99
C THR A 51 -5.00 -17.06 -5.19
N GLU A 52 -6.20 -16.47 -5.04
CA GLU A 52 -6.87 -15.70 -6.10
C GLU A 52 -6.20 -14.35 -6.40
N ASP A 53 -5.39 -13.81 -5.48
CA ASP A 53 -4.61 -12.59 -5.69
C ASP A 53 -3.34 -12.85 -6.53
N MET A 54 -3.01 -14.11 -6.81
CA MET A 54 -1.77 -14.49 -7.49
C MET A 54 -2.05 -15.15 -8.85
N PHE A 55 -1.90 -14.39 -9.93
CA PHE A 55 -2.16 -14.85 -11.29
C PHE A 55 -1.26 -14.13 -12.32
N THR A 56 -1.30 -14.56 -13.57
CA THR A 56 -0.68 -13.82 -14.69
C THR A 56 -1.79 -13.27 -15.56
N ASP A 57 -1.80 -11.97 -15.79
CA ASP A 57 -2.83 -11.33 -16.61
C ASP A 57 -2.61 -11.57 -18.11
N SER A 58 -3.56 -11.13 -18.94
CA SER A 58 -3.49 -11.28 -20.40
C SER A 58 -2.35 -10.49 -21.06
N SER A 59 -1.77 -9.52 -20.34
CA SER A 59 -0.60 -8.75 -20.78
C SER A 59 0.73 -9.38 -20.35
N GLY A 60 0.69 -10.48 -19.60
CA GLY A 60 1.87 -11.17 -19.08
C GLY A 60 2.45 -10.54 -17.82
N ARG A 61 1.73 -9.63 -17.15
CA ARG A 61 2.11 -9.12 -15.82
C ARG A 61 1.81 -10.17 -14.77
N ILE A 62 2.74 -10.34 -13.84
CA ILE A 62 2.56 -11.27 -12.72
C ILE A 62 1.96 -10.50 -11.55
N HIS A 63 0.76 -10.88 -11.15
CA HIS A 63 0.12 -10.43 -9.92
C HIS A 63 0.62 -11.29 -8.77
N CYS A 64 1.13 -10.62 -7.74
CA CYS A 64 1.93 -11.23 -6.68
C CYS A 64 1.43 -10.82 -5.30
N LEU A 65 1.62 -11.73 -4.35
CA LEU A 65 1.66 -11.43 -2.92
C LEU A 65 3.07 -10.99 -2.53
N LEU A 66 3.21 -9.96 -1.70
CA LEU A 66 4.48 -9.54 -1.13
C LEU A 66 4.57 -9.95 0.35
N ALA A 67 5.46 -10.88 0.69
CA ALA A 67 5.89 -11.04 2.09
C ALA A 67 6.99 -10.00 2.38
N MET A 68 6.80 -9.15 3.38
CA MET A 68 7.69 -8.01 3.67
C MET A 68 8.19 -8.02 5.11
N ASP A 69 9.50 -7.84 5.28
CA ASP A 69 10.17 -7.67 6.58
C ASP A 69 9.88 -6.26 7.11
N GLU A 70 9.14 -6.17 8.22
CA GLU A 70 8.72 -4.90 8.79
C GLU A 70 9.92 -4.10 9.32
N GLU A 71 10.88 -4.74 9.98
CA GLU A 71 12.04 -4.03 10.54
C GLU A 71 13.21 -3.94 9.56
N GLY A 72 13.41 -4.98 8.74
CA GLY A 72 14.53 -5.06 7.78
C GLY A 72 14.26 -4.39 6.44
N GLY A 73 13.00 -4.28 6.02
CA GLY A 73 12.55 -3.60 4.80
C GLY A 73 12.71 -4.39 3.49
N ASP A 74 13.36 -5.55 3.53
CA ASP A 74 13.43 -6.47 2.40
C ASP A 74 12.07 -7.17 2.18
N GLY A 75 11.84 -7.68 0.97
CA GLY A 75 10.64 -8.45 0.67
C GLY A 75 10.86 -9.58 -0.31
N ILE A 76 9.85 -10.44 -0.41
CA ILE A 76 9.78 -11.56 -1.36
C ILE A 76 8.43 -11.48 -2.06
N LEU A 77 8.45 -11.25 -3.37
CA LEU A 77 7.26 -11.42 -4.22
C LEU A 77 6.99 -12.90 -4.41
N ILE A 78 5.73 -13.29 -4.38
CA ILE A 78 5.26 -14.66 -4.42
C ILE A 78 4.18 -14.79 -5.50
N ASN A 79 4.32 -15.78 -6.35
CA ASN A 79 3.21 -16.35 -7.12
C ASN A 79 3.16 -17.84 -6.82
N SER A 80 2.08 -18.30 -6.17
CA SER A 80 1.97 -19.70 -5.76
C SER A 80 1.54 -20.62 -6.90
N SER A 81 0.90 -20.07 -7.94
CA SER A 81 0.28 -20.82 -9.03
C SER A 81 -0.68 -21.90 -8.54
N GLY A 82 -1.49 -21.57 -7.52
CA GLY A 82 -2.52 -22.47 -6.97
C GLY A 82 -2.06 -23.39 -5.84
N TYR A 83 -0.87 -23.18 -5.29
CA TYR A 83 -0.33 -23.97 -4.17
C TYR A 83 -0.32 -23.17 -2.87
N ASP A 84 -0.19 -23.87 -1.74
CA ASP A 84 -0.15 -23.26 -0.41
C ASP A 84 1.25 -22.78 -0.01
N TYR A 85 2.24 -22.91 -0.91
CA TYR A 85 3.63 -22.51 -0.69
C TYR A 85 4.13 -21.56 -1.80
N ALA A 86 5.29 -20.94 -1.57
CA ALA A 86 5.85 -19.92 -2.46
C ALA A 86 6.56 -20.54 -3.68
N ARG A 87 5.78 -21.01 -4.67
CA ARG A 87 6.28 -21.72 -5.85
C ARG A 87 7.21 -20.89 -6.72
N TYR A 88 6.83 -19.66 -7.04
CA TYR A 88 7.67 -18.69 -7.73
C TYR A 88 7.94 -17.52 -6.80
N VAL A 89 9.22 -17.15 -6.67
CA VAL A 89 9.64 -16.06 -5.80
C VAL A 89 10.59 -15.08 -6.48
N CYS A 90 10.53 -13.81 -6.08
CA CYS A 90 11.53 -12.81 -6.42
C CYS A 90 11.94 -12.03 -5.17
N PHE A 91 13.25 -11.92 -4.92
CA PHE A 91 13.78 -11.17 -3.79
C PHE A 91 13.86 -9.67 -4.12
N MET A 92 13.25 -8.83 -3.29
CA MET A 92 13.13 -7.39 -3.49
C MET A 92 13.81 -6.66 -2.31
N PRO A 93 15.08 -6.26 -2.44
CA PRO A 93 15.78 -5.61 -1.35
C PRO A 93 15.24 -4.20 -1.09
N ASN A 94 15.08 -3.83 0.19
CA ASN A 94 14.56 -2.53 0.64
C ASN A 94 13.23 -2.09 0.00
N ILE A 95 12.37 -3.03 -0.41
CA ILE A 95 11.10 -2.72 -1.08
C ILE A 95 10.15 -1.91 -0.19
N LYS A 96 10.26 -2.05 1.13
CA LYS A 96 9.45 -1.30 2.10
C LYS A 96 9.47 0.21 1.85
N ALA A 97 10.65 0.78 1.63
CA ALA A 97 10.78 2.22 1.39
C ALA A 97 10.03 2.68 0.12
N HIS A 98 9.97 1.84 -0.91
CA HIS A 98 9.20 2.13 -2.11
C HIS A 98 7.68 2.08 -1.83
N ILE A 99 7.22 1.07 -1.08
CA ILE A 99 5.81 0.95 -0.70
C ILE A 99 5.37 2.13 0.18
N GLU A 100 6.14 2.46 1.22
CA GLU A 100 5.89 3.59 2.11
C GLU A 100 5.87 4.92 1.35
N GLN A 101 6.75 5.11 0.37
CA GLN A 101 6.74 6.30 -0.47
C GLN A 101 5.44 6.42 -1.28
N ASN A 102 4.93 5.33 -1.87
CA ASN A 102 3.67 5.35 -2.61
C ASN A 102 2.48 5.62 -1.68
N ILE A 103 2.46 5.01 -0.49
CA ILE A 103 1.44 5.27 0.54
C ILE A 103 1.45 6.74 0.96
N LEU A 104 2.62 7.31 1.21
CA LEU A 104 2.77 8.72 1.57
C LEU A 104 2.23 9.64 0.47
N LEU A 105 2.51 9.32 -0.80
CA LEU A 105 1.98 10.09 -1.93
C LEU A 105 0.46 10.02 -2.01
N ALA A 106 -0.12 8.84 -1.85
CA ALA A 106 -1.58 8.66 -1.82
C ALA A 106 -2.21 9.42 -0.64
N ALA A 107 -1.68 9.25 0.58
CA ALA A 107 -2.19 9.92 1.78
C ALA A 107 -2.13 11.45 1.67
N ASN A 108 -1.02 12.00 1.15
CA ASN A 108 -0.88 13.43 0.93
C ASN A 108 -1.96 13.96 -0.04
N GLU A 109 -2.22 13.23 -1.12
CA GLU A 109 -3.18 13.64 -2.12
C GLU A 109 -4.63 13.51 -1.63
N ILE A 110 -4.96 12.43 -0.93
CA ILE A 110 -6.27 12.24 -0.28
C ILE A 110 -6.56 13.41 0.68
N ILE A 111 -5.61 13.75 1.56
CA ILE A 111 -5.78 14.86 2.52
C ILE A 111 -5.88 16.20 1.81
N ARG A 112 -5.04 16.44 0.79
CA ARG A 112 -5.09 17.67 0.01
C ARG A 112 -6.46 17.86 -0.63
N THR A 113 -6.96 16.81 -1.29
CA THR A 113 -8.27 16.81 -1.95
C THR A 113 -9.40 16.99 -0.95
N ALA A 114 -9.38 16.27 0.18
CA ALA A 114 -10.37 16.44 1.24
C ALA A 114 -10.38 17.89 1.78
N ALA A 115 -9.22 18.43 2.18
CA ALA A 115 -9.08 19.78 2.73
C ALA A 115 -9.48 20.91 1.76
N GLU A 116 -9.38 20.66 0.45
CA GLU A 116 -9.74 21.60 -0.61
C GLU A 116 -11.19 21.51 -1.06
N ASN A 117 -11.91 20.43 -0.76
CA ASN A 117 -13.24 20.20 -1.33
C ASN A 117 -14.32 19.95 -0.27
N THR A 118 -13.96 19.52 0.94
CA THR A 118 -14.96 19.29 1.98
C THR A 118 -15.65 20.60 2.41
N PRO A 119 -16.99 20.62 2.52
CA PRO A 119 -17.73 21.77 3.03
C PRO A 119 -17.77 21.82 4.56
N ASP A 120 -17.57 20.69 5.25
CA ASP A 120 -17.87 20.53 6.68
C ASP A 120 -16.81 19.71 7.44
N GLY A 121 -15.72 19.34 6.78
CA GLY A 121 -14.65 18.51 7.35
C GLY A 121 -14.80 17.02 7.07
N ASN A 122 -15.95 16.55 6.58
CA ASN A 122 -16.17 15.15 6.25
C ASN A 122 -15.77 14.85 4.81
N TRP A 123 -15.19 13.69 4.58
CA TRP A 123 -14.79 13.21 3.27
C TRP A 123 -14.84 11.69 3.23
N THR A 124 -15.26 11.14 2.10
CA THR A 124 -15.25 9.70 1.87
C THR A 124 -14.49 9.42 0.59
N VAL A 125 -13.61 8.42 0.62
CA VAL A 125 -12.86 7.97 -0.56
C VAL A 125 -12.91 6.44 -0.65
N SER A 126 -13.26 5.92 -1.82
CA SER A 126 -13.36 4.46 -2.02
C SER A 126 -12.01 3.84 -2.36
N PHE A 127 -11.86 2.54 -2.07
CA PHE A 127 -10.67 1.78 -2.44
C PHE A 127 -10.47 1.69 -3.95
N GLU A 128 -11.56 1.66 -4.72
CA GLU A 128 -11.54 1.73 -6.18
C GLU A 128 -10.95 3.06 -6.64
N GLU A 129 -11.44 4.18 -6.11
CA GLU A 129 -10.93 5.51 -6.44
C GLU A 129 -9.43 5.63 -6.15
N ILE A 130 -8.99 5.12 -4.98
CA ILE A 130 -7.57 5.10 -4.63
C ILE A 130 -6.77 4.24 -5.62
N SER A 131 -7.28 3.07 -5.98
CA SER A 131 -6.58 2.16 -6.89
C SER A 131 -6.51 2.68 -8.33
N GLU A 132 -7.47 3.51 -8.75
CA GLU A 132 -7.47 4.15 -10.07
C GLU A 132 -6.53 5.37 -10.14
N GLN A 133 -6.45 6.15 -9.06
CA GLN A 133 -5.68 7.39 -9.02
C GLN A 133 -4.21 7.15 -8.68
N PHE A 134 -3.89 6.08 -7.96
CA PHE A 134 -2.55 5.82 -7.44
C PHE A 134 -2.02 4.47 -7.90
N THR A 135 -0.70 4.30 -7.85
CA THR A 135 -0.02 3.03 -8.14
C THR A 135 -0.08 2.05 -6.95
N LEU A 136 -1.23 1.97 -6.29
CA LEU A 136 -1.49 1.12 -5.13
C LEU A 136 -2.72 0.26 -5.42
N THR A 137 -2.65 -1.03 -5.16
CA THR A 137 -3.85 -1.86 -5.11
C THR A 137 -4.41 -1.79 -3.69
N VAL A 138 -5.57 -1.17 -3.50
CA VAL A 138 -6.22 -1.09 -2.19
C VAL A 138 -7.48 -1.95 -2.22
N LYS A 139 -7.55 -2.91 -1.29
CA LYS A 139 -8.65 -3.85 -1.12
C LYS A 139 -8.77 -4.20 0.35
N GLU A 140 -9.96 -4.62 0.77
CA GLU A 140 -10.16 -5.15 2.12
C GLU A 140 -9.17 -6.28 2.40
N ASN A 141 -8.60 -6.26 3.60
CA ASN A 141 -7.69 -7.28 4.07
C ASN A 141 -6.46 -7.52 3.18
N ASN A 142 -6.01 -6.60 2.31
CA ASN A 142 -4.82 -6.85 1.47
C ASN A 142 -3.50 -6.31 2.03
N GLY A 143 -3.50 -5.81 3.26
CA GLY A 143 -2.32 -5.23 3.92
C GLY A 143 -2.01 -3.81 3.47
N ILE A 144 -2.13 -3.49 2.17
CA ILE A 144 -1.91 -2.14 1.63
C ILE A 144 -2.94 -1.16 2.19
N ALA A 145 -4.21 -1.56 2.28
CA ALA A 145 -5.25 -0.79 2.95
C ALA A 145 -4.83 -0.40 4.38
N ASN A 146 -4.50 -1.37 5.23
CA ASN A 146 -4.06 -1.12 6.61
C ASN A 146 -2.84 -0.19 6.72
N MET A 147 -1.87 -0.32 5.80
CA MET A 147 -0.72 0.57 5.78
C MET A 147 -1.11 2.01 5.43
N LEU A 148 -2.01 2.20 4.47
CA LEU A 148 -2.55 3.51 4.10
C LEU A 148 -3.41 4.11 5.23
N LEU A 149 -4.27 3.30 5.85
CA LEU A 149 -5.05 3.68 7.02
C LEU A 149 -4.15 4.16 8.16
N SER A 150 -3.06 3.43 8.45
CA SER A 150 -2.10 3.79 9.50
C SER A 150 -1.39 5.11 9.20
N GLU A 151 -0.98 5.34 7.94
CA GLU A 151 -0.41 6.63 7.52
C GLU A 151 -1.42 7.75 7.72
N LEU A 152 -2.66 7.60 7.22
CA LEU A 152 -3.74 8.58 7.33
C LEU A 152 -4.11 8.91 8.79
N GLN A 153 -4.21 7.89 9.65
CA GLN A 153 -4.50 8.05 11.09
C GLN A 153 -3.43 8.85 11.82
N SER A 154 -2.17 8.76 11.38
CA SER A 154 -1.05 9.47 12.01
C SER A 154 -0.98 10.96 11.67
N ARG A 155 -1.81 11.42 10.72
CA ARG A 155 -1.76 12.78 10.18
C ARG A 155 -2.39 13.77 11.14
N LYS A 156 -1.70 14.88 11.37
CA LYS A 156 -2.18 15.97 12.23
C LYS A 156 -3.48 16.61 11.73
N GLU A 157 -3.78 16.50 10.44
CA GLU A 157 -5.01 16.98 9.82
C GLU A 157 -6.22 16.11 10.17
N MET A 158 -5.98 14.83 10.51
CA MET A 158 -7.00 13.82 10.72
C MET A 158 -7.60 13.93 12.13
N ALA A 159 -8.92 14.07 12.22
CA ALA A 159 -9.65 14.03 13.48
C ALA A 159 -10.17 12.62 13.77
N GLU A 160 -10.78 11.97 12.77
CA GLU A 160 -11.31 10.62 12.84
C GLU A 160 -11.23 9.96 11.46
N ILE A 161 -11.05 8.65 11.43
CA ILE A 161 -11.10 7.85 10.20
C ILE A 161 -11.54 6.43 10.54
N ALA A 162 -12.47 5.91 9.74
CA ALA A 162 -12.96 4.54 9.79
C ALA A 162 -12.89 3.89 8.40
N GLU A 163 -12.65 2.59 8.38
CA GLU A 163 -12.82 1.76 7.18
C GLU A 163 -14.21 1.14 7.24
N GLU A 164 -15.06 1.46 6.26
CA GLU A 164 -16.42 0.93 6.13
C GLU A 164 -16.74 0.67 4.65
N ASP A 165 -17.25 -0.53 4.35
CA ASP A 165 -17.72 -0.94 3.01
C ASP A 165 -16.76 -0.59 1.85
N GLY A 166 -15.48 -0.96 1.99
CA GLY A 166 -14.45 -0.70 0.98
C GLY A 166 -14.12 0.78 0.76
N CYS A 167 -14.40 1.63 1.76
CA CYS A 167 -14.12 3.05 1.76
C CYS A 167 -13.40 3.47 3.04
N TYR A 168 -12.71 4.61 2.97
CA TYR A 168 -12.36 5.38 4.16
C TYR A 168 -13.36 6.51 4.34
N ASP A 169 -14.08 6.51 5.46
CA ASP A 169 -14.84 7.65 5.93
C ASP A 169 -13.95 8.44 6.91
N MET A 170 -13.72 9.71 6.61
CA MET A 170 -12.74 10.53 7.32
C MET A 170 -13.30 11.90 7.67
N SER A 171 -12.95 12.36 8.87
CA SER A 171 -13.17 13.73 9.33
C SER A 171 -11.83 14.41 9.53
N ILE A 172 -11.64 15.56 8.89
CA ILE A 172 -10.46 16.41 9.07
C ILE A 172 -10.76 17.62 9.94
N TYR A 173 -9.81 18.06 10.76
CA TYR A 173 -9.98 19.25 11.57
C TYR A 173 -10.26 20.48 10.69
N LEU A 174 -11.28 21.26 11.04
CA LEU A 174 -11.74 22.42 10.25
C LEU A 174 -10.63 23.47 10.04
N ASP A 175 -9.68 23.55 10.96
CA ASP A 175 -8.49 24.42 10.86
C ASP A 175 -7.61 24.10 9.63
N TYR A 176 -7.78 22.94 9.00
CA TYR A 176 -7.08 22.58 7.77
C TYR A 176 -7.95 22.69 6.51
N CYS A 177 -9.27 22.89 6.66
CA CYS A 177 -10.21 23.05 5.55
C CYS A 177 -10.10 24.44 4.91
N LYS A 178 -9.62 24.51 3.65
CA LYS A 178 -9.37 25.79 2.97
C LYS A 178 -10.67 26.51 2.57
N ASN A 179 -11.68 25.77 2.15
CA ASN A 179 -12.95 26.33 1.70
C ASN A 179 -13.71 27.05 2.83
N LEU A 180 -13.62 26.53 4.06
CA LEU A 180 -14.24 27.14 5.22
C LEU A 180 -13.55 28.45 5.61
N LYS A 181 -12.21 28.48 5.61
CA LYS A 181 -11.44 29.72 5.84
C LYS A 181 -11.80 30.81 4.84
N GLN A 182 -11.91 30.44 3.56
CA GLN A 182 -12.25 31.39 2.49
C GLN A 182 -13.68 31.92 2.62
N ASN A 183 -14.65 31.07 2.95
CA ASN A 183 -16.03 31.49 3.21
C ASN A 183 -16.15 32.42 4.43
N THR A 184 -15.42 32.15 5.52
CA THR A 184 -15.38 33.03 6.68
C THR A 184 -14.80 34.41 6.35
N ILE A 185 -13.71 34.47 5.57
CA ILE A 185 -13.12 35.74 5.11
C ILE A 185 -14.09 36.50 4.19
N ASN A 186 -14.74 35.80 3.26
CA ASN A 186 -15.69 36.42 2.34
C ASN A 186 -16.91 36.99 3.08
N LEU A 187 -17.44 36.28 4.09
CA LEU A 187 -18.54 36.77 4.93
C LEU A 187 -18.15 38.01 5.75
N MET A 188 -16.91 38.08 6.24
CA MET A 188 -16.40 39.27 6.94
C MET A 188 -16.26 40.48 6.02
N ASN A 189 -15.87 40.28 4.75
CA ASN A 189 -15.70 41.35 3.76
C ASN A 189 -17.01 41.85 3.12
N MET A 190 -18.13 41.13 3.29
CA MET A 190 -19.46 41.55 2.81
C MET A 190 -20.27 42.33 3.86
N GLY A 191 -19.73 42.49 5.06
CA GLY A 191 -20.33 43.24 6.16
C GLY A 191 -19.76 44.65 6.38
N GLU A 192 -18.82 45.09 5.52
CA GLU A 192 -18.26 46.46 5.45
C GLU A 192 -18.82 47.22 4.23
#